data_AF-A0A2S8RAB2-F1
#
_entry.id   AF-A0A2S8RAB2-F1
#
_cell.length_a   1.000
_cell.length_b   1.000
_cell.length_c   1.000
_cell.angle_alpha   90.00
_cell.angle_beta   90.00
_cell.angle_gamma   90.00
#
_symmetry.space_group_name_H-M   'P 1'
#
loop_
_entity.id
_entity.type
_entity.pdbx_description
1 polymer ?
#
loop_
_entity_poly.entity_id
_entity_poly.type
_entity_poly.pdbx_seq_one_letter_code
_entity_poly.pdbx_strand_id
1 'polypeptide(L)'
;MSIEGKKPSKLGVVSPPEEVIPWGIEWMGAPAQWDTNTGKSIKVAIIDTGIDLNHQDLKVNIKGGFNAFQKKKAPNDISGHGTHLAGIVAAARNGVGVVGVAPDAELYAVKVLDSSVNGYVSNVIEGINWCIKNKINIANMSFGMQSSSNAMHDIIIQADKAGIKMVTAAGNNYGGTALYPAAYPEVISVGAIDKPGNVADFSVRQNVDIFAYRD
;
A
#
# COMPACT_ATOMS: atom_id res chain seq x y z
N MET A 1 60.88 -3.60 10.42
CA MET A 1 60.08 -2.36 10.43
C MET A 1 58.73 -2.74 9.84
N SER A 2 57.78 -3.09 10.70
CA SER A 2 56.48 -3.66 10.30
C SER A 2 55.52 -2.55 9.88
N ILE A 3 54.89 -2.72 8.73
CA ILE A 3 53.82 -1.85 8.24
C ILE A 3 52.52 -2.42 8.80
N GLU A 4 52.03 -1.86 9.90
CA GLU A 4 50.71 -2.21 10.44
C GLU A 4 49.61 -1.62 9.56
N GLY A 5 48.81 -2.53 8.97
CA GLY A 5 47.61 -2.18 8.23
C GLY A 5 46.54 -1.61 9.16
N LYS A 6 46.10 -0.37 8.88
CA LYS A 6 44.87 0.17 9.46
C LYS A 6 43.69 -0.70 9.02
N LYS A 7 43.04 -1.34 10.00
CA LYS A 7 41.73 -1.99 9.81
C LYS A 7 40.72 -0.97 9.28
N PRO A 8 39.86 -1.33 8.31
CA PRO A 8 38.78 -0.47 7.88
C PRO A 8 37.81 -0.25 9.06
N SER A 9 37.48 1.02 9.33
CA SER A 9 36.46 1.40 10.30
C SER A 9 35.13 0.75 9.91
N LYS A 10 34.46 0.10 10.87
CA LYS A 10 33.08 -0.34 10.70
C LYS A 10 32.25 0.85 10.23
N LEU A 11 31.66 0.76 9.03
CA LEU A 11 30.61 1.66 8.59
C LEU A 11 29.57 1.69 9.71
N GLY A 12 29.34 2.86 10.30
CA GLY A 12 28.38 3.02 11.37
C GLY A 12 27.02 2.54 10.88
N VAL A 13 26.36 1.68 11.66
CA VAL A 13 24.95 1.36 11.43
C VAL A 13 24.21 2.69 11.62
N VAL A 14 23.75 3.28 10.53
CA VAL A 14 22.91 4.48 10.59
C VAL A 14 21.63 4.05 11.29
N SER A 15 21.39 4.57 12.49
CA SER A 15 20.11 4.39 13.17
C SER A 15 19.02 5.05 12.33
N PRO A 16 17.81 4.45 12.24
CA PRO A 16 16.68 5.13 11.65
C PRO A 16 16.47 6.53 12.25
N PRO A 17 15.86 7.46 11.50
CA PRO A 17 15.41 8.71 12.09
C PRO A 17 14.41 8.45 13.22
N GLU A 18 14.28 9.42 14.11
CA GLU A 18 13.25 9.44 15.15
C GLU A 18 11.84 9.37 14.53
N GLU A 19 10.89 8.75 15.24
CA GLU A 19 9.50 8.61 14.79
C GLU A 19 8.83 9.96 14.59
N VAL A 20 8.18 10.13 13.44
CA VAL A 20 7.34 11.29 13.14
C VAL A 20 5.96 10.86 12.66
N ILE A 21 4.93 11.61 13.04
CA ILE A 21 3.59 11.44 12.45
C ILE A 21 3.56 12.26 11.15
N PRO A 22 3.37 11.63 9.98
CA PRO A 22 3.27 12.39 8.73
C PRO A 22 2.10 13.35 8.77
N TRP A 23 2.27 14.51 8.16
CA TRP A 23 1.27 15.59 8.19
C TRP A 23 -0.11 15.12 7.68
N GLY A 24 -0.17 14.23 6.67
CA GLY A 24 -1.44 13.70 6.15
C GLY A 24 -2.19 12.84 7.18
N ILE A 25 -1.44 12.06 7.97
CA ILE A 25 -1.95 11.21 9.04
C ILE A 25 -2.50 12.08 10.19
N GLU A 26 -1.77 13.12 10.56
CA GLU A 26 -2.20 14.12 11.55
C GLU A 26 -3.50 14.81 11.09
N TRP A 27 -3.50 15.33 9.85
CA TRP A 27 -4.62 16.10 9.30
C TRP A 27 -5.92 15.30 9.25
N MET A 28 -5.85 14.01 8.88
CA MET A 28 -7.05 13.16 8.81
C MET A 28 -7.57 12.72 10.19
N GLY A 29 -6.90 13.14 11.27
CA GLY A 29 -7.32 12.89 12.64
C GLY A 29 -7.06 11.45 13.11
N ALA A 30 -6.19 10.70 12.43
CA ALA A 30 -5.86 9.33 12.82
C ALA A 30 -5.28 9.25 14.26
N PRO A 31 -4.38 10.14 14.70
CA PRO A 31 -3.85 10.10 16.06
C PRO A 31 -4.91 10.16 17.15
N ALA A 32 -5.97 10.93 16.95
CA ALA A 32 -7.09 11.06 17.89
C ALA A 32 -7.88 9.75 18.06
N GLN A 33 -7.72 8.77 17.17
CA GLN A 33 -8.41 7.48 17.26
C GLN A 33 -7.58 6.40 17.96
N TRP A 34 -6.25 6.53 18.03
CA TRP A 34 -5.36 5.45 18.42
C TRP A 34 -5.49 4.97 19.87
N ASP A 35 -6.16 5.73 20.74
CA ASP A 35 -6.49 5.29 22.10
C ASP A 35 -7.61 4.24 22.11
N THR A 36 -8.41 4.18 21.05
CA THR A 36 -9.58 3.28 20.94
C THR A 36 -9.49 2.32 19.77
N ASN A 37 -8.81 2.71 18.69
CA ASN A 37 -8.68 1.91 17.47
C ASN A 37 -7.36 2.19 16.74
N THR A 38 -6.54 1.16 16.62
CA THR A 38 -5.25 1.17 15.90
C THR A 38 -5.26 0.27 14.67
N GLY A 39 -6.42 -0.28 14.30
CA GLY A 39 -6.55 -1.28 13.24
C GLY A 39 -6.13 -2.69 13.63
N LYS A 40 -5.92 -2.96 14.93
CA LYS A 40 -5.56 -4.28 15.43
C LYS A 40 -6.48 -5.39 14.92
N SER A 41 -5.90 -6.50 14.48
CA SER A 41 -6.58 -7.67 13.90
C SER A 41 -7.28 -7.42 12.55
N ILE A 42 -7.13 -6.24 11.95
CA ILE A 42 -7.61 -5.96 10.60
C ILE A 42 -6.52 -6.34 9.59
N LYS A 43 -6.89 -7.21 8.65
CA LYS A 43 -6.00 -7.67 7.59
C LYS A 43 -6.07 -6.74 6.38
N VAL A 44 -4.95 -6.12 6.06
CA VAL A 44 -4.82 -5.22 4.91
C VAL A 44 -3.84 -5.80 3.91
N ALA A 45 -4.30 -6.11 2.70
CA ALA A 45 -3.45 -6.49 1.60
C ALA A 45 -3.00 -5.25 0.82
N ILE A 46 -1.69 -5.13 0.65
CA ILE A 46 -1.08 -4.18 -0.29
C ILE A 46 -0.86 -4.94 -1.59
N ILE A 47 -1.80 -4.79 -2.54
CA ILE A 47 -1.73 -5.40 -3.86
C ILE A 47 -0.91 -4.47 -4.74
N ASP A 48 0.40 -4.73 -4.88
CA ASP A 48 1.33 -3.78 -5.49
C ASP A 48 2.67 -4.43 -5.92
N THR A 49 3.81 -3.76 -5.79
CA THR A 49 5.16 -4.24 -6.12
C THR A 49 5.77 -5.15 -5.05
N GLY A 50 5.08 -5.39 -3.94
CA GLY A 50 5.56 -6.11 -2.76
C GLY A 50 5.78 -5.17 -1.57
N ILE A 51 6.37 -5.68 -0.49
CA ILE A 51 6.80 -4.86 0.66
C ILE A 51 8.25 -5.24 1.00
N ASP A 52 9.10 -4.31 1.42
CA ASP A 52 10.37 -4.65 2.07
C ASP A 52 10.08 -5.36 3.39
N LEU A 53 10.26 -6.68 3.38
CA LEU A 53 9.89 -7.56 4.48
C LEU A 53 10.79 -7.38 5.71
N ASN A 54 11.93 -6.70 5.56
CA ASN A 54 12.89 -6.45 6.64
C ASN A 54 12.88 -4.98 7.10
N HIS A 55 12.02 -4.14 6.53
CA HIS A 55 11.93 -2.73 6.91
C HIS A 55 11.63 -2.61 8.40
N GLN A 56 12.47 -1.86 9.12
CA GLN A 56 12.43 -1.83 10.58
C GLN A 56 11.07 -1.36 11.11
N ASP A 57 10.42 -0.48 10.35
CA ASP A 57 9.14 0.13 10.70
C ASP A 57 7.90 -0.69 10.31
N LEU A 58 8.07 -1.72 9.47
CA LEU A 58 6.94 -2.49 8.92
C LEU A 58 6.96 -3.96 9.33
N LYS A 59 8.14 -4.54 9.54
CA LYS A 59 8.31 -5.98 9.75
C LYS A 59 7.45 -6.58 10.87
N VAL A 60 7.12 -5.79 11.88
CA VAL A 60 6.27 -6.22 13.00
C VAL A 60 4.80 -6.44 12.56
N ASN A 61 4.35 -5.66 11.58
CA ASN A 61 2.98 -5.69 11.07
C ASN A 61 2.81 -6.63 9.87
N ILE A 62 3.89 -7.01 9.18
CA ILE A 62 3.85 -7.93 8.04
C ILE A 62 3.54 -9.36 8.52
N LYS A 63 2.41 -9.93 8.09
CA LYS A 63 1.95 -11.28 8.48
C LYS A 63 2.04 -12.32 7.36
N GLY A 64 2.49 -11.94 6.16
CA GLY A 64 2.70 -12.84 5.05
C GLY A 64 2.44 -12.17 3.71
N GLY A 65 2.16 -12.97 2.69
CA GLY A 65 1.85 -12.42 1.37
C GLY A 65 1.90 -13.43 0.24
N PHE A 66 1.79 -12.91 -0.98
CA PHE A 66 1.72 -13.68 -2.22
C PHE A 66 2.54 -13.00 -3.31
N ASN A 67 3.25 -13.79 -4.12
CA ASN A 67 4.03 -13.32 -5.26
C ASN A 67 3.50 -13.96 -6.54
N ALA A 68 2.79 -13.18 -7.36
CA ALA A 68 2.19 -13.66 -8.60
C ALA A 68 3.25 -14.04 -9.65
N PHE A 69 4.40 -13.37 -9.66
CA PHE A 69 5.49 -13.66 -10.61
C PHE A 69 6.22 -14.96 -10.26
N GLN A 70 6.43 -15.22 -8.97
CA GLN A 70 7.19 -16.36 -8.48
C GLN A 70 6.54 -16.92 -7.21
N LYS A 71 5.50 -17.77 -7.37
CA LYS A 71 4.61 -18.27 -6.31
C LYS A 71 5.29 -18.91 -5.08
N LYS A 72 6.54 -19.38 -5.22
CA LYS A 72 7.34 -20.00 -4.15
C LYS A 72 8.33 -19.05 -3.47
N LYS A 73 8.37 -17.78 -3.87
CA LYS A 73 9.29 -16.78 -3.33
C LYS A 73 8.54 -15.71 -2.56
N ALA A 74 9.27 -15.09 -1.65
CA ALA A 74 8.77 -13.98 -0.87
C ALA A 74 8.33 -12.81 -1.79
N PRO A 75 7.27 -12.07 -1.45
CA PRO A 75 6.79 -10.90 -2.18
C PRO A 75 7.60 -9.64 -1.81
N ASN A 76 8.93 -9.73 -1.84
CA ASN A 76 9.79 -8.61 -1.47
C ASN A 76 9.68 -7.51 -2.52
N ASP A 77 9.66 -6.26 -2.05
CA ASP A 77 9.69 -5.10 -2.92
C ASP A 77 11.09 -4.84 -3.46
N ILE A 78 11.16 -4.41 -4.72
CA ILE A 78 12.38 -3.96 -5.40
C ILE A 78 12.16 -2.56 -6.00
N SER A 79 10.90 -2.14 -6.14
CA SER A 79 10.53 -0.83 -6.68
C SER A 79 10.53 0.24 -5.58
N GLY A 80 9.98 -0.10 -4.41
CA GLY A 80 9.75 0.81 -3.28
C GLY A 80 8.31 1.33 -3.19
N HIS A 81 7.53 1.24 -4.28
CA HIS A 81 6.15 1.75 -4.33
C HIS A 81 5.24 1.05 -3.30
N GLY A 82 5.19 -0.28 -3.31
CA GLY A 82 4.37 -1.03 -2.34
C GLY A 82 4.84 -0.86 -0.89
N THR A 83 6.15 -0.71 -0.66
CA THR A 83 6.71 -0.41 0.68
C THR A 83 6.25 0.97 1.17
N HIS A 84 6.23 1.98 0.30
CA HIS A 84 5.74 3.31 0.63
C HIS A 84 4.26 3.28 1.05
N LEU A 85 3.42 2.58 0.28
CA LEU A 85 2.00 2.40 0.61
C LEU A 85 1.78 1.66 1.93
N ALA A 86 2.57 0.60 2.18
CA ALA A 86 2.54 -0.12 3.43
C ALA A 86 2.89 0.78 4.63
N GLY A 87 3.83 1.71 4.44
CA GLY A 87 4.19 2.76 5.40
C GLY A 87 3.01 3.64 5.78
N ILE A 88 2.35 4.22 4.78
CA ILE A 88 1.18 5.08 4.98
C ILE A 88 0.08 4.33 5.74
N VAL A 89 -0.18 3.07 5.37
CA VAL A 89 -1.24 2.27 5.97
C VAL A 89 -0.93 1.88 7.41
N ALA A 90 0.24 1.30 7.67
CA ALA A 90 0.54 0.65 8.94
C ALA A 90 2.04 0.58 9.27
N ALA A 91 2.81 1.64 9.03
CA ALA A 91 4.05 1.82 9.76
C ALA A 91 3.75 1.84 11.27
N ALA A 92 4.55 1.10 12.04
CA ALA A 92 4.26 0.82 13.44
C ALA A 92 4.68 1.98 14.35
N ARG A 93 3.97 2.18 15.45
CA ARG A 93 4.42 3.08 16.53
C ARG A 93 5.50 2.39 17.35
N ASN A 94 6.76 2.57 16.97
CA ASN A 94 7.92 1.85 17.53
C ASN A 94 9.11 2.76 17.88
N GLY A 95 8.98 4.07 17.73
CA GLY A 95 10.01 5.05 18.05
C GLY A 95 11.03 5.30 16.93
N VAL A 96 10.82 4.76 15.73
CA VAL A 96 11.62 5.07 14.54
C VAL A 96 10.75 5.40 13.34
N GLY A 97 11.29 6.15 12.38
CA GLY A 97 10.66 6.29 11.06
C GLY A 97 9.37 7.10 11.10
N VAL A 98 8.26 6.50 10.65
CA VAL A 98 6.96 7.17 10.52
C VAL A 98 5.85 6.34 11.14
N VAL A 99 4.70 6.96 11.41
CA VAL A 99 3.52 6.23 11.89
C VAL A 99 2.45 6.17 10.81
N GLY A 100 1.93 4.98 10.53
CA GLY A 100 0.83 4.77 9.58
C GLY A 100 -0.54 5.08 10.19
N VAL A 101 -1.57 5.16 9.35
CA VAL A 101 -2.97 5.41 9.78
C VAL A 101 -3.43 4.39 10.82
N ALA A 102 -3.14 3.11 10.59
CA ALA A 102 -3.57 1.97 11.38
C ALA A 102 -2.34 1.18 11.86
N PRO A 103 -1.61 1.69 12.89
CA PRO A 103 -0.27 1.22 13.22
C PRO A 103 -0.20 -0.21 13.79
N ASP A 104 -1.33 -0.85 14.10
CA ASP A 104 -1.38 -2.26 14.54
C ASP A 104 -2.10 -3.18 13.53
N ALA A 105 -2.40 -2.69 12.31
CA ALA A 105 -3.01 -3.50 11.27
C ALA A 105 -2.06 -4.60 10.77
N GLU A 106 -2.63 -5.72 10.35
CA GLU A 106 -1.88 -6.85 9.78
C GLU A 106 -1.67 -6.64 8.28
N LEU A 107 -0.43 -6.35 7.89
CA LEU A 107 -0.05 -6.14 6.50
C LEU A 107 0.22 -7.47 5.78
N TYR A 108 -0.32 -7.58 4.56
CA TYR A 108 -0.04 -8.68 3.64
C TYR A 108 0.49 -8.15 2.32
N ALA A 109 1.71 -8.56 1.96
CA ALA A 109 2.38 -8.14 0.73
C ALA A 109 1.89 -8.97 -0.46
N VAL A 110 1.09 -8.39 -1.36
CA VAL A 110 0.55 -9.10 -2.54
C VAL A 110 1.21 -8.53 -3.80
N LYS A 111 2.35 -9.12 -4.17
CA LYS A 111 3.16 -8.68 -5.30
C LYS A 111 2.54 -9.11 -6.62
N VAL A 112 1.93 -8.17 -7.32
CA VAL A 112 1.31 -8.33 -8.66
C VAL A 112 1.94 -7.42 -9.72
N LEU A 113 2.70 -6.42 -9.27
CA LEU A 113 3.47 -5.50 -10.11
C LEU A 113 4.98 -5.79 -10.05
N ASP A 114 5.68 -5.55 -11.16
CA ASP A 114 7.13 -5.70 -11.29
C ASP A 114 7.89 -4.47 -10.73
N SER A 115 9.22 -4.42 -10.89
CA SER A 115 10.03 -3.31 -10.38
C SER A 115 9.74 -1.97 -11.05
N SER A 116 9.15 -1.99 -12.24
CA SER A 116 8.77 -0.82 -13.04
C SER A 116 7.29 -0.47 -12.85
N VAL A 117 6.63 -1.02 -11.82
CA VAL A 117 5.22 -0.79 -11.48
C VAL A 117 4.26 -1.27 -12.59
N ASN A 118 4.68 -2.25 -13.39
CA ASN A 118 3.83 -2.86 -14.43
C ASN A 118 3.32 -4.23 -13.97
N GLY A 119 2.11 -4.59 -14.42
CA GLY A 119 1.53 -5.90 -14.10
C GLY A 119 0.55 -6.38 -15.16
N TYR A 120 0.36 -7.68 -15.21
CA TYR A 120 -0.68 -8.31 -16.03
C TYR A 120 -1.99 -8.38 -15.24
N VAL A 121 -3.11 -8.20 -15.93
CA VAL A 121 -4.45 -8.39 -15.35
C VAL A 121 -4.58 -9.75 -14.66
N SER A 122 -3.99 -10.80 -15.24
CA SER A 122 -3.96 -12.15 -14.65
C SER A 122 -3.27 -12.19 -13.28
N ASN A 123 -2.17 -11.45 -13.09
CA ASN A 123 -1.47 -11.40 -11.81
C ASN A 123 -2.32 -10.72 -10.74
N VAL A 124 -3.00 -9.63 -11.11
CA VAL A 124 -3.92 -8.91 -10.23
C VAL A 124 -5.08 -9.82 -9.83
N ILE A 125 -5.69 -10.53 -10.78
CA ILE A 125 -6.75 -11.53 -10.51
C ILE A 125 -6.25 -12.62 -9.54
N GLU A 126 -5.04 -13.16 -9.75
CA GLU A 126 -4.46 -14.13 -8.82
C GLU A 126 -4.25 -13.54 -7.42
N GLY A 127 -3.80 -12.29 -7.33
CA GLY A 127 -3.63 -11.56 -6.07
C GLY A 127 -4.95 -11.35 -5.31
N ILE A 128 -6.01 -10.90 -6.00
CA ILE A 128 -7.34 -10.71 -5.40
C ILE A 128 -7.91 -12.06 -4.97
N ASN A 129 -7.79 -13.10 -5.79
CA ASN A 129 -8.21 -14.45 -5.42
C ASN A 129 -7.47 -14.97 -4.18
N TRP A 130 -6.17 -14.68 -4.05
CA TRP A 130 -5.41 -14.97 -2.84
C TRP A 130 -5.99 -14.22 -1.63
N CYS A 131 -6.37 -12.94 -1.79
CA CYS A 131 -7.01 -12.16 -0.73
C CYS A 131 -8.33 -12.77 -0.26
N ILE A 132 -9.18 -13.22 -1.19
CA ILE A 132 -10.45 -13.93 -0.91
C ILE A 132 -10.18 -15.18 -0.08
N LYS A 133 -9.26 -16.05 -0.53
CA LYS A 133 -8.92 -17.30 0.16
C LYS A 133 -8.38 -17.09 1.57
N ASN A 134 -7.68 -15.98 1.81
CA ASN A 134 -7.06 -15.64 3.09
C ASN A 134 -7.94 -14.75 3.97
N LYS A 135 -9.17 -14.46 3.54
CA LYS A 135 -10.15 -13.63 4.27
C LYS A 135 -9.57 -12.27 4.66
N ILE A 136 -8.89 -11.62 3.70
CA ILE A 136 -8.42 -10.24 3.86
C ILE A 136 -9.61 -9.32 4.08
N ASN A 137 -9.47 -8.30 4.94
CA ASN A 137 -10.55 -7.35 5.20
C ASN A 137 -10.53 -6.19 4.20
N ILE A 138 -9.34 -5.67 3.90
CA ILE A 138 -9.13 -4.50 3.04
C ILE A 138 -8.06 -4.82 1.99
N ALA A 139 -8.33 -4.52 0.73
CA ALA A 139 -7.38 -4.61 -0.37
C ALA A 139 -7.08 -3.21 -0.91
N ASN A 140 -5.85 -2.72 -0.72
CA ASN A 140 -5.37 -1.47 -1.28
C ASN A 140 -4.68 -1.72 -2.62
N MET A 141 -5.11 -1.00 -3.66
CA MET A 141 -4.58 -1.08 -5.02
C MET A 141 -4.21 0.34 -5.50
N SER A 142 -2.94 0.60 -5.78
CA SER A 142 -2.49 1.95 -6.19
C SER A 142 -1.96 1.94 -7.62
N PHE A 143 -2.78 1.40 -8.52
CA PHE A 143 -2.53 1.33 -9.95
C PHE A 143 -3.87 1.45 -10.70
N GLY A 144 -3.81 1.70 -12.00
CA GLY A 144 -5.01 1.77 -12.83
C GLY A 144 -4.75 1.43 -14.30
N MET A 145 -5.79 1.01 -14.99
CA MET A 145 -5.80 0.73 -16.44
C MET A 145 -6.90 1.52 -17.14
N GLN A 146 -6.66 1.93 -18.37
CA GLN A 146 -7.59 2.76 -19.14
C GLN A 146 -8.86 2.00 -19.55
N SER A 147 -8.72 0.72 -19.86
CA SER A 147 -9.82 -0.09 -20.38
C SER A 147 -10.33 -1.08 -19.33
N SER A 148 -11.64 -1.27 -19.28
CA SER A 148 -12.24 -2.30 -18.43
C SER A 148 -11.87 -3.70 -18.91
N SER A 149 -11.94 -4.66 -17.98
CA SER A 149 -11.79 -6.09 -18.26
C SER A 149 -12.89 -6.86 -17.54
N ASN A 150 -13.67 -7.66 -18.27
CA ASN A 150 -14.73 -8.49 -17.68
C ASN A 150 -14.15 -9.42 -16.60
N ALA A 151 -13.00 -10.06 -16.88
CA ALA A 151 -12.35 -10.94 -15.93
C ALA A 151 -11.87 -10.22 -14.66
N MET A 152 -11.43 -8.96 -14.78
CA MET A 152 -11.11 -8.13 -13.60
C MET A 152 -12.38 -7.80 -12.82
N HIS A 153 -13.45 -7.38 -13.50
CA HIS A 153 -14.70 -7.03 -12.83
C HIS A 153 -15.30 -8.24 -12.10
N ASP A 154 -15.27 -9.41 -12.72
CA ASP A 154 -15.76 -10.66 -12.13
C ASP A 154 -15.06 -11.02 -10.82
N ILE A 155 -13.74 -10.82 -10.72
CA ILE A 155 -13.00 -11.09 -9.47
C ILE A 155 -13.25 -10.00 -8.41
N ILE A 156 -13.43 -8.75 -8.83
CA ILE A 156 -13.81 -7.64 -7.95
C ILE A 156 -15.18 -7.91 -7.33
N ILE A 157 -16.18 -8.31 -8.13
CA ILE A 157 -17.51 -8.70 -7.63
C ILE A 157 -17.42 -9.87 -6.63
N GLN A 158 -16.55 -10.85 -6.89
CA GLN A 158 -16.34 -11.97 -5.97
C GLN A 158 -15.70 -11.52 -4.64
N ALA A 159 -14.75 -10.59 -4.70
CA ALA A 159 -14.09 -10.05 -3.51
C ALA A 159 -15.07 -9.21 -2.66
N ASP A 160 -15.91 -8.38 -3.28
CA ASP A 160 -16.94 -7.62 -2.56
C ASP A 160 -17.96 -8.56 -1.89
N LYS A 161 -18.45 -9.58 -2.61
CA LYS A 161 -19.33 -10.62 -2.04
C LYS A 161 -18.69 -11.40 -0.91
N ALA A 162 -17.36 -11.55 -0.91
CA ALA A 162 -16.60 -12.16 0.18
C ALA A 162 -16.39 -11.21 1.37
N GLY A 163 -16.86 -9.96 1.28
CA GLY A 163 -16.78 -8.94 2.33
C GLY A 163 -15.48 -8.14 2.33
N ILE A 164 -14.67 -8.21 1.26
CA ILE A 164 -13.42 -7.46 1.16
C ILE A 164 -13.71 -6.04 0.70
N LYS A 165 -13.27 -5.04 1.46
CA LYS A 165 -13.32 -3.64 1.02
C LYS A 165 -12.12 -3.33 0.12
N MET A 166 -12.41 -2.96 -1.12
CA MET A 166 -11.39 -2.65 -2.11
C MET A 166 -11.28 -1.13 -2.24
N VAL A 167 -10.06 -0.62 -2.10
CA VAL A 167 -9.75 0.80 -2.18
C VAL A 167 -8.72 0.97 -3.28
N THR A 168 -9.01 1.83 -4.26
CA THR A 168 -8.13 2.05 -5.41
C THR A 168 -7.90 3.52 -5.68
N ALA A 169 -6.67 3.87 -6.07
CA ALA A 169 -6.38 5.20 -6.60
C ALA A 169 -7.22 5.47 -7.87
N ALA A 170 -7.95 6.58 -7.88
CA ALA A 170 -8.82 6.94 -9.00
C ALA A 170 -8.04 7.10 -10.31
N GLY A 171 -6.81 7.64 -10.23
CA GLY A 171 -5.90 7.83 -11.36
C GLY A 171 -5.40 9.27 -11.50
N ASN A 172 -4.42 9.44 -12.40
CA ASN A 172 -3.68 10.69 -12.60
C ASN A 172 -3.87 11.25 -14.03
N ASN A 173 -5.11 11.47 -14.44
CA ASN A 173 -5.47 11.90 -15.81
C ASN A 173 -6.04 13.32 -15.89
N TYR A 174 -5.62 14.21 -14.99
CA TYR A 174 -5.86 15.66 -15.04
C TYR A 174 -7.35 16.05 -15.10
N GLY A 175 -8.15 15.55 -14.16
CA GLY A 175 -9.59 15.83 -14.08
C GLY A 175 -10.47 14.97 -14.97
N GLY A 176 -9.91 13.93 -15.58
CA GLY A 176 -10.67 12.94 -16.33
C GLY A 176 -11.53 12.02 -15.44
N THR A 177 -11.86 10.86 -15.98
CA THR A 177 -12.65 9.81 -15.32
C THR A 177 -11.75 8.77 -14.66
N ALA A 178 -12.22 8.18 -13.56
CA ALA A 178 -11.48 7.14 -12.85
C ALA A 178 -11.06 6.00 -13.79
N LEU A 179 -9.84 5.50 -13.55
CA LEU A 179 -9.29 4.32 -14.22
C LEU A 179 -9.89 3.05 -13.61
N TYR A 180 -9.74 1.91 -14.27
CA TYR A 180 -10.11 0.63 -13.70
C TYR A 180 -8.96 0.06 -12.83
N PRO A 181 -9.23 -0.58 -11.69
CA PRO A 181 -10.56 -0.97 -11.19
C PRO A 181 -11.32 0.11 -10.41
N ALA A 182 -10.78 1.31 -10.17
CA ALA A 182 -11.45 2.35 -9.39
C ALA A 182 -12.81 2.78 -9.95
N ALA A 183 -13.02 2.69 -11.27
CA ALA A 183 -14.31 2.97 -11.90
C ALA A 183 -15.37 1.85 -11.76
N TYR A 184 -15.06 0.71 -11.13
CA TYR A 184 -16.06 -0.32 -10.84
C TYR A 184 -16.87 0.07 -9.60
N PRO A 185 -18.21 -0.14 -9.61
CA PRO A 185 -19.08 0.31 -8.53
C PRO A 185 -18.83 -0.38 -7.18
N GLU A 186 -18.16 -1.55 -7.18
CA GLU A 186 -17.79 -2.28 -5.96
C GLU A 186 -16.50 -1.75 -5.30
N VAL A 187 -15.79 -0.81 -5.94
CA VAL A 187 -14.48 -0.32 -5.51
C VAL A 187 -14.59 1.12 -4.99
N ILE A 188 -13.99 1.39 -3.84
CA ILE A 188 -13.87 2.75 -3.31
C ILE A 188 -12.77 3.47 -4.11
N SER A 189 -13.18 4.46 -4.91
CA SER A 189 -12.33 5.27 -5.77
C SER A 189 -11.80 6.49 -5.00
N VAL A 190 -10.47 6.61 -4.88
CA VAL A 190 -9.81 7.65 -4.08
C VAL A 190 -9.06 8.64 -4.96
N GLY A 191 -9.51 9.90 -4.93
CA GLY A 191 -8.81 11.04 -5.55
C GLY A 191 -7.79 11.67 -4.59
N ALA A 192 -6.95 12.57 -5.11
CA ALA A 192 -5.87 13.20 -4.37
C ALA A 192 -6.14 14.69 -4.11
N ILE A 193 -5.87 15.13 -2.89
CA ILE A 193 -5.83 16.55 -2.49
C ILE A 193 -4.41 16.97 -2.08
N ASP A 194 -4.07 18.23 -2.32
CA ASP A 194 -2.83 18.88 -1.89
C ASP A 194 -2.95 19.46 -0.48
N LYS A 195 -1.84 19.87 0.16
CA LYS A 195 -1.78 20.40 1.54
C LYS A 195 -2.82 21.49 1.87
N PRO A 196 -3.11 22.45 0.97
CA PRO A 196 -4.22 23.39 1.14
C PRO A 196 -5.63 22.79 1.15
N GLY A 197 -5.80 21.53 0.76
CA GLY A 197 -7.07 20.83 0.62
C GLY A 197 -7.69 20.96 -0.78
N ASN A 198 -6.95 21.45 -1.78
CA ASN A 198 -7.42 21.53 -3.15
C ASN A 198 -7.26 20.19 -3.85
N VAL A 199 -8.17 19.85 -4.76
CA VAL A 199 -8.00 18.67 -5.63
C VAL A 199 -6.75 18.86 -6.48
N ALA A 200 -5.78 17.96 -6.33
CA ALA A 200 -4.51 18.04 -7.03
C ALA A 200 -4.71 18.05 -8.55
N ASP A 201 -3.92 18.85 -9.27
CA ASP A 201 -4.13 19.09 -10.71
C ASP A 201 -4.17 17.82 -11.55
N PHE A 202 -3.34 16.83 -11.20
CA PHE A 202 -3.27 15.55 -11.90
C PHE A 202 -4.44 14.62 -11.57
N SER A 203 -5.17 14.85 -10.48
CA SER A 203 -6.16 13.90 -9.97
C SER A 203 -7.39 13.80 -10.88
N VAL A 204 -7.90 12.59 -11.04
CA VAL A 204 -9.25 12.33 -11.55
C VAL A 204 -10.29 13.10 -10.73
N ARG A 205 -11.37 13.56 -11.38
CA ARG A 205 -12.50 14.22 -10.71
C ARG A 205 -13.85 13.54 -10.90
N GLN A 206 -13.99 12.67 -11.91
CA GLN A 206 -15.23 11.95 -12.17
C GLN A 206 -15.14 10.49 -11.73
N ASN A 207 -16.22 9.95 -11.16
CA ASN A 207 -16.28 8.61 -10.54
C ASN A 207 -15.26 8.44 -9.41
N VAL A 208 -15.21 9.43 -8.53
CA VAL A 208 -14.42 9.44 -7.28
C VAL A 208 -15.40 9.45 -6.12
N ASP A 209 -15.20 8.56 -5.15
CA ASP A 209 -16.05 8.47 -3.96
C ASP A 209 -15.55 9.41 -2.87
N ILE A 210 -14.23 9.44 -2.65
CA ILE A 210 -13.58 10.24 -1.61
C ILE A 210 -12.24 10.81 -2.08
N PHE A 211 -11.78 11.88 -1.42
CA PHE A 211 -10.45 12.44 -1.62
C PHE A 211 -9.62 12.30 -0.35
N ALA A 212 -8.33 12.00 -0.52
CA ALA A 212 -7.36 11.91 0.57
C ALA A 212 -6.07 12.65 0.21
N TYR A 213 -5.30 13.03 1.23
CA TYR A 213 -4.02 13.68 1.00
C TYR A 213 -3.02 12.72 0.37
N ARG A 214 -2.19 13.29 -0.50
CA ARG A 214 -0.98 12.65 -0.97
C ARG A 214 0.18 12.99 -0.02
N ASP A 215 1.01 12.01 0.27
CA ASP A 215 2.35 12.22 0.81
C ASP A 215 3.36 12.61 -0.29
#